data_AF-A0A227KRM3-F1
#
_entry.id   AF-A0A227KRM3-F1
#
_cell.length_a   1.000
_cell.length_b   1.000
_cell.length_c   1.000
_cell.angle_alpha   90.00
_cell.angle_beta   90.00
_cell.angle_gamma   90.00
#
_symmetry.space_group_name_H-M   'P 1'
#
loop_
_entity.id
_entity.type
_entity.pdbx_description
1 polymer ?
#
loop_
_entity_poly.entity_id
_entity_poly.type
_entity_poly.pdbx_seq_one_letter_code
_entity_poly.pdbx_strand_id
1 'polypeptide(L)'
;MTDFIPKEQRTTKKIKQYEVYRLNEVKLPKPSWLKVRIPANALKVKEVRELLADKGMHTVCQEANCPNLNECFNKKRATFLLMGQICTRRCPFCDVAHGKPLPLDPKEADHIVESIKRLGIKFVVLTSVDRDDLKDGGASHFVHCVKKIQTETDAKVEILIPDFRGRLERALEVLKEIKPDVLNHNIETVPRLYREVKPGGNYEHSLTLLKRWSEIYPDCPTKSGLMVGLGETDEEIIQVLKDLRANNVQMVTIGQYLAPSKYHHPVQRYVDPDTFKKYAQTAKELGFSSCASGALIRSSYGAAEQASEFNQLLNDGQNI
;
A
#
# COMPACT_ATOMS: atom_id res chain seq x y z
N MET A 1 -25.75 2.25 11.90
CA MET A 1 -25.99 1.77 10.52
C MET A 1 -24.84 2.29 9.70
N THR A 2 -23.96 1.40 9.26
CA THR A 2 -22.82 1.78 8.42
C THR A 2 -23.36 2.10 7.03
N ASP A 3 -23.23 3.36 6.59
CA ASP A 3 -23.58 3.79 5.24
C ASP A 3 -22.58 3.16 4.25
N PHE A 4 -22.76 1.86 4.00
CA PHE A 4 -22.08 1.15 2.93
C PHE A 4 -22.53 1.76 1.61
N ILE A 5 -21.73 2.65 1.04
CA ILE A 5 -22.01 3.20 -0.29
C ILE A 5 -21.80 2.07 -1.30
N PRO A 6 -22.84 1.57 -1.99
CA PRO A 6 -22.71 0.52 -2.99
C PRO A 6 -21.79 0.97 -4.13
N LYS A 7 -21.02 0.06 -4.71
CA LYS A 7 -20.03 0.35 -5.75
C LYS A 7 -20.60 1.17 -6.93
N GLU A 8 -21.85 0.90 -7.29
CA GLU A 8 -22.62 1.61 -8.32
C GLU A 8 -22.87 3.09 -7.98
N GLN A 9 -23.08 3.40 -6.70
CA GLN A 9 -23.25 4.78 -6.20
C GLN A 9 -21.91 5.49 -5.97
N ARG A 10 -20.80 4.74 -5.89
CA ARG A 10 -19.46 5.35 -5.90
C ARG A 10 -19.16 5.92 -7.27
N THR A 11 -19.53 5.25 -8.36
CA THR A 11 -19.29 5.72 -9.74
C THR A 11 -19.91 7.10 -10.04
N THR A 12 -21.08 7.41 -9.46
CA THR A 12 -21.76 8.71 -9.64
C THR A 12 -21.16 9.84 -8.80
N LYS A 13 -20.56 9.53 -7.64
CA LYS A 13 -19.82 10.51 -6.81
C LYS A 13 -18.31 10.57 -7.09
N LYS A 14 -17.74 9.57 -7.76
CA LYS A 14 -16.28 9.36 -7.97
C LYS A 14 -15.62 10.39 -8.89
N ILE A 15 -16.33 11.32 -9.51
CA ILE A 15 -15.79 12.05 -10.65
C ILE A 15 -16.33 13.49 -10.72
N LYS A 16 -15.69 14.44 -10.01
CA LYS A 16 -15.47 15.75 -10.66
C LYS A 16 -14.36 15.52 -11.67
N GLN A 17 -14.72 15.33 -12.93
CA GLN A 17 -13.85 14.85 -14.02
C GLN A 17 -12.43 15.43 -13.95
N TYR A 18 -11.41 14.58 -13.80
CA TYR A 18 -10.24 14.82 -14.65
C TYR A 18 -10.82 14.68 -16.05
N GLU A 19 -10.56 15.65 -16.93
CA GLU A 19 -10.82 15.46 -18.35
C GLU A 19 -10.36 14.04 -18.70
N VAL A 20 -11.25 13.31 -19.38
CA VAL A 20 -11.10 11.88 -19.58
C VAL A 20 -9.70 11.62 -20.16
N TYR A 21 -8.80 11.01 -19.36
CA TYR A 21 -7.46 10.60 -19.83
C TYR A 21 -7.52 9.83 -21.16
N ARG A 22 -8.66 9.19 -21.45
CA ARG A 22 -8.89 8.28 -22.58
C ARG A 22 -9.76 8.80 -23.72
N LEU A 23 -9.99 10.10 -23.90
CA LEU A 23 -10.72 10.50 -25.13
C LEU A 23 -9.89 10.24 -26.39
N ASN A 24 -8.55 10.23 -26.30
CA ASN A 24 -7.66 10.11 -27.46
C ASN A 24 -6.57 9.01 -27.36
N GLU A 25 -6.49 8.23 -26.27
CA GLU A 25 -5.44 7.21 -26.11
C GLU A 25 -5.90 5.78 -26.44
N VAL A 26 -5.14 5.10 -27.31
CA VAL A 26 -5.36 3.69 -27.66
C VAL A 26 -5.02 2.80 -26.47
N LYS A 27 -6.00 2.02 -26.01
CA LYS A 27 -5.79 1.06 -24.91
C LYS A 27 -4.82 -0.03 -25.35
N LEU A 28 -3.67 -0.13 -24.68
CA LEU A 28 -2.73 -1.23 -24.89
C LEU A 28 -3.38 -2.60 -24.61
N PRO A 29 -3.19 -3.60 -25.49
CA PRO A 29 -3.67 -4.96 -25.26
C PRO A 29 -2.90 -5.57 -24.08
N LYS A 30 -3.62 -6.27 -23.19
CA LYS A 30 -2.98 -7.00 -22.10
C LYS A 30 -2.14 -8.16 -22.67
N PRO A 31 -0.86 -8.28 -22.32
CA PRO A 31 -0.04 -9.37 -22.78
C PRO A 31 -0.50 -10.72 -22.20
N SER A 32 -0.17 -11.80 -22.90
CA SER A 32 -0.59 -13.16 -22.56
C SER A 32 -0.12 -13.60 -21.17
N TRP A 33 1.06 -13.14 -20.74
CA TRP A 33 1.66 -13.44 -19.44
C TRP A 33 0.95 -12.74 -18.26
N LEU A 34 0.16 -11.68 -18.51
CA LEU A 34 -0.56 -10.93 -17.47
C LEU A 34 -1.93 -11.55 -17.14
N LYS A 35 -2.17 -12.80 -17.53
CA LYS A 35 -3.42 -13.49 -17.24
C LYS A 35 -3.40 -14.02 -15.80
N VAL A 36 -4.18 -13.38 -14.93
CA VAL A 36 -4.48 -13.90 -13.60
C VAL A 36 -5.35 -15.15 -13.76
N ARG A 37 -4.90 -16.29 -13.25
CA ARG A 37 -5.75 -17.48 -13.15
C ARG A 37 -6.79 -17.22 -12.08
N ILE A 38 -8.08 -17.24 -12.46
CA ILE A 38 -9.16 -17.19 -11.47
C ILE A 38 -9.01 -18.45 -10.59
N PRO A 39 -8.96 -18.32 -9.26
CA PRO A 39 -8.83 -19.47 -8.38
C PRO A 39 -9.96 -20.46 -8.66
N ALA A 40 -9.65 -21.75 -8.73
CA ALA A 40 -10.64 -22.81 -8.96
C ALA A 40 -11.77 -22.84 -7.92
N ASN A 41 -11.57 -22.20 -6.77
CA ASN A 41 -12.54 -22.13 -5.68
C ASN A 41 -13.01 -20.69 -5.45
N ALA A 42 -13.81 -20.16 -6.39
CA ALA A 42 -14.39 -18.82 -6.29
C ALA A 42 -15.33 -18.66 -5.07
N LEU A 43 -15.94 -19.75 -4.59
CA LEU A 43 -16.81 -19.76 -3.41
C LEU A 43 -16.03 -19.36 -2.14
N LYS A 44 -14.84 -19.93 -1.91
CA LYS A 44 -13.96 -19.50 -0.81
C LYS A 44 -13.59 -18.02 -0.88
N VAL A 45 -13.37 -17.47 -2.08
CA VAL A 45 -13.06 -16.03 -2.22
C VAL A 45 -14.24 -15.16 -1.81
N LYS A 46 -15.47 -15.59 -2.14
CA LYS A 46 -16.69 -14.88 -1.74
C LYS A 46 -16.87 -14.92 -0.23
N GLU A 47 -16.69 -16.09 0.40
CA GLU A 47 -16.75 -16.25 1.85
C GLU A 47 -15.72 -15.36 2.57
N VAL A 48 -14.48 -15.33 2.09
CA VAL A 48 -13.45 -14.44 2.65
C VAL A 48 -13.84 -12.97 2.52
N ARG A 49 -14.45 -12.58 1.39
CA ARG A 49 -14.94 -11.20 1.23
C ARG A 49 -16.08 -10.88 2.18
N GLU A 50 -17.01 -11.81 2.41
CA GLU A 50 -18.12 -11.61 3.36
C GLU A 50 -17.59 -11.52 4.79
N LEU A 51 -16.64 -12.38 5.16
CA LEU A 51 -15.95 -12.36 6.44
C LEU A 51 -15.20 -11.05 6.70
N LEU A 52 -14.56 -10.48 5.68
CA LEU A 52 -13.84 -9.20 5.78
C LEU A 52 -14.76 -7.98 5.71
N ALA A 53 -15.96 -8.11 5.14
CA ALA A 53 -16.96 -7.04 5.08
C ALA A 53 -17.81 -6.96 6.36
N ASP A 54 -17.81 -8.02 7.16
CA ASP A 54 -18.51 -8.07 8.42
C ASP A 54 -18.02 -6.93 9.35
N LYS A 55 -18.96 -6.34 10.11
CA LYS A 55 -18.73 -5.17 10.99
C LYS A 55 -18.34 -3.86 10.32
N GLY A 56 -18.59 -3.72 9.01
CA GLY A 56 -18.40 -2.44 8.31
C GLY A 56 -16.93 -2.04 8.14
N MET A 57 -16.03 -3.01 8.24
CA MET A 57 -14.61 -2.80 7.99
C MET A 57 -14.31 -2.69 6.50
N HIS A 58 -13.30 -1.90 6.16
CA HIS A 58 -12.81 -1.76 4.81
C HIS A 58 -11.48 -2.49 4.67
N THR A 59 -11.33 -3.26 3.60
CA THR A 59 -10.02 -3.83 3.22
C THR A 59 -9.62 -3.34 1.85
N VAL A 60 -8.35 -2.99 1.69
CA VAL A 60 -7.79 -2.71 0.34
C VAL A 60 -7.96 -3.92 -0.57
N CYS A 61 -7.98 -5.12 0.00
CA CYS A 61 -8.17 -6.35 -0.75
C CYS A 61 -9.53 -6.38 -1.49
N GLN A 62 -10.60 -5.90 -0.85
CA GLN A 62 -11.92 -5.78 -1.46
C GLN A 62 -12.00 -4.54 -2.37
N GLU A 63 -11.54 -3.40 -1.89
CA GLU A 63 -11.65 -2.12 -2.59
C GLU A 63 -10.89 -2.12 -3.93
N ALA A 64 -9.70 -2.74 -3.96
CA ALA A 64 -8.85 -2.78 -5.15
C ALA A 64 -9.08 -4.02 -6.05
N ASN A 65 -10.10 -4.85 -5.78
CA ASN A 65 -10.32 -6.13 -6.47
C ASN A 65 -9.03 -6.99 -6.56
N CYS A 66 -8.34 -7.13 -5.42
CA CYS A 66 -6.99 -7.68 -5.40
C CYS A 66 -6.95 -9.13 -5.92
N PRO A 67 -6.11 -9.44 -6.93
CA PRO A 67 -5.98 -10.80 -7.46
C PRO A 67 -5.38 -11.77 -6.43
N ASN A 68 -4.69 -11.25 -5.41
CA ASN A 68 -3.92 -12.05 -4.44
C ASN A 68 -4.74 -12.40 -3.18
N LEU A 69 -6.01 -12.00 -3.08
CA LEU A 69 -6.83 -12.13 -1.87
C LEU A 69 -6.86 -13.58 -1.32
N ASN A 70 -7.10 -14.57 -2.19
CA ASN A 70 -7.18 -15.96 -1.76
C ASN A 70 -5.85 -16.47 -1.19
N GLU A 71 -4.75 -16.17 -1.89
CA GLU A 71 -3.41 -16.60 -1.46
C GLU A 71 -3.02 -15.96 -0.13
N CYS A 72 -3.17 -14.64 -0.01
CA CYS A 72 -2.84 -13.92 1.22
C CYS A 72 -3.68 -14.41 2.41
N PHE A 73 -4.99 -14.61 2.21
CA PHE A 73 -5.86 -15.08 3.28
C PHE A 73 -5.52 -16.51 3.73
N ASN A 74 -5.23 -17.42 2.80
CA ASN A 74 -4.81 -18.78 3.15
C ASN A 74 -3.48 -18.81 3.92
N LYS A 75 -2.60 -17.84 3.68
CA LYS A 75 -1.37 -17.59 4.45
C LYS A 75 -1.61 -16.81 5.76
N LYS A 76 -2.88 -16.63 6.17
CA LYS A 76 -3.30 -15.91 7.39
C LYS A 76 -2.84 -14.45 7.41
N ARG A 77 -3.03 -13.75 6.28
CA ARG A 77 -2.66 -12.33 6.13
C ARG A 77 -3.83 -11.51 5.64
N ALA A 78 -3.92 -10.29 6.14
CA ALA A 78 -4.95 -9.34 5.74
C ALA A 78 -4.39 -7.91 5.70
N THR A 79 -4.98 -7.08 4.82
CA THR A 79 -4.71 -5.65 4.75
C THR A 79 -5.99 -4.89 5.03
N PHE A 80 -6.01 -4.11 6.13
CA PHE A 80 -7.15 -3.28 6.51
C PHE A 80 -6.92 -1.83 6.08
N LEU A 81 -7.99 -1.20 5.60
CA LEU A 81 -8.03 0.21 5.23
C LEU A 81 -8.70 0.99 6.37
N LEU A 82 -7.89 1.70 7.13
CA LEU A 82 -8.30 2.54 8.25
C LEU A 82 -8.94 3.85 7.78
N MET A 83 -9.71 4.46 8.69
CA MET A 83 -10.25 5.81 8.57
C MET A 83 -11.28 5.95 7.44
N GLY A 84 -11.95 4.85 7.10
CA GLY A 84 -13.00 4.78 6.10
C GLY A 84 -12.51 4.58 4.66
N GLN A 85 -13.38 4.91 3.71
CA GLN A 85 -13.21 4.62 2.28
C GLN A 85 -13.21 5.88 1.38
N ILE A 86 -13.19 7.07 2.00
CA ILE A 86 -13.21 8.37 1.32
C ILE A 86 -11.91 9.10 1.68
N CYS A 87 -11.07 9.31 0.69
CA CYS A 87 -9.79 10.00 0.80
C CYS A 87 -9.94 11.51 0.57
N THR A 88 -9.18 12.32 1.30
CA THR A 88 -9.10 13.77 1.03
C THR A 88 -8.31 14.09 -0.24
N ARG A 89 -7.59 13.11 -0.79
CA ARG A 89 -6.75 13.24 -1.99
C ARG A 89 -7.28 12.40 -3.13
N ARG A 90 -6.74 12.68 -4.32
CA ARG A 90 -7.20 12.11 -5.59
C ARG A 90 -6.03 11.77 -6.50
N CYS A 91 -5.30 10.72 -6.14
CA CYS A 91 -4.24 10.17 -6.97
C CYS A 91 -4.84 9.45 -8.19
N PRO A 92 -4.52 9.85 -9.45
CA PRO A 92 -5.14 9.27 -10.65
C PRO A 92 -4.96 7.76 -10.85
N PHE A 93 -4.04 7.11 -10.14
CA PHE A 93 -3.88 5.65 -10.18
C PHE A 93 -4.83 4.89 -9.23
N CYS A 94 -5.37 5.55 -8.21
CA CYS A 94 -6.01 4.90 -7.06
C CYS A 94 -7.53 4.77 -7.21
N ASP A 95 -8.10 3.61 -6.87
CA ASP A 95 -9.54 3.33 -6.99
C ASP A 95 -10.37 3.70 -5.74
N VAL A 96 -9.71 4.22 -4.70
CA VAL A 96 -10.38 4.70 -3.48
C VAL A 96 -11.19 5.95 -3.80
N ALA A 97 -12.40 6.07 -3.23
CA ALA A 97 -13.23 7.24 -3.43
C ALA A 97 -12.59 8.49 -2.80
N HIS A 98 -12.87 9.66 -3.34
CA HIS A 98 -12.37 10.93 -2.80
C HIS A 98 -13.51 11.88 -2.46
N GLY A 99 -13.31 12.74 -1.48
CA GLY A 99 -14.32 13.68 -1.01
C GLY A 99 -14.11 14.06 0.45
N LYS A 100 -15.18 14.52 1.11
CA LYS A 100 -15.16 14.80 2.54
C LYS A 100 -15.32 13.47 3.30
N PRO A 101 -14.31 13.05 4.11
CA PRO A 101 -14.42 11.82 4.90
C PRO A 101 -15.51 11.92 5.97
N LEU A 102 -15.96 10.76 6.45
CA LEU A 102 -16.77 10.66 7.66
C LEU A 102 -15.89 10.84 8.92
N PRO A 103 -16.49 11.13 10.09
CA PRO A 103 -15.79 11.06 11.37
C PRO A 103 -15.11 9.69 11.55
N LEU A 104 -13.98 9.67 12.27
CA LEU A 104 -13.32 8.41 12.64
C LEU A 104 -14.26 7.55 13.48
N ASP A 105 -14.30 6.25 13.20
CA ASP A 105 -14.98 5.28 14.05
C ASP A 105 -14.11 5.00 15.28
N PRO A 106 -14.55 5.37 16.50
CA PRO A 106 -13.79 5.12 17.72
C PRO A 106 -13.63 3.63 18.03
N LYS A 107 -14.41 2.73 17.40
CA LYS A 107 -14.33 1.28 17.57
C LYS A 107 -13.56 0.56 16.46
N GLU A 108 -12.96 1.30 15.51
CA GLU A 108 -12.26 0.69 14.37
C GLU A 108 -11.17 -0.29 14.83
N ALA A 109 -10.41 0.06 15.88
CA ALA A 109 -9.39 -0.81 16.46
C ALA A 109 -9.97 -2.11 17.08
N ASP A 110 -11.11 -2.01 17.78
CA ASP A 110 -11.79 -3.18 18.35
C ASP A 110 -12.26 -4.13 17.24
N HIS A 111 -12.85 -3.58 16.18
CA HIS A 111 -13.32 -4.36 15.03
C HIS A 111 -12.16 -5.10 14.34
N ILE A 112 -10.99 -4.44 14.20
CA ILE A 112 -9.79 -5.05 13.62
C ILE A 112 -9.28 -6.21 14.48
N VAL A 113 -9.15 -6.00 15.79
CA VAL A 113 -8.68 -7.05 16.70
C VAL A 113 -9.61 -8.25 16.70
N GLU A 114 -10.92 -8.01 16.73
CA GLU A 114 -11.90 -9.09 16.63
C GLU A 114 -11.76 -9.88 15.33
N SER A 115 -11.59 -9.18 14.20
CA SER A 115 -11.35 -9.81 12.90
C SER A 115 -10.06 -10.63 12.87
N ILE A 116 -8.97 -10.12 13.45
CA ILE A 116 -7.70 -10.83 13.55
C ILE A 116 -7.88 -12.13 14.36
N LYS A 117 -8.51 -12.06 15.53
CA LYS A 117 -8.76 -13.22 16.40
C LYS A 117 -9.67 -14.25 15.70
N ARG A 118 -10.79 -13.80 15.14
CA ARG A 118 -11.78 -14.67 14.48
C ARG A 118 -11.22 -15.39 13.26
N LEU A 119 -10.43 -14.70 12.43
CA LEU A 119 -9.90 -15.25 11.18
C LEU A 119 -8.54 -15.96 11.37
N GLY A 120 -7.95 -15.81 12.55
CA GLY A 120 -6.62 -16.33 12.89
C GLY A 120 -5.53 -15.68 12.06
N ILE A 121 -5.63 -14.36 11.80
CA ILE A 121 -4.61 -13.60 11.06
C ILE A 121 -3.32 -13.54 11.89
N LYS A 122 -2.19 -13.79 11.23
CA LYS A 122 -0.85 -13.80 11.84
C LYS A 122 0.02 -12.62 11.40
N PHE A 123 -0.29 -12.04 10.24
CA PHE A 123 0.37 -10.84 9.75
C PHE A 123 -0.67 -9.87 9.21
N VAL A 124 -0.70 -8.66 9.76
CA VAL A 124 -1.63 -7.62 9.38
C VAL A 124 -0.88 -6.44 8.77
N VAL A 125 -1.39 -5.95 7.64
CA VAL A 125 -0.99 -4.66 7.08
C VAL A 125 -2.10 -3.66 7.39
N LEU A 126 -1.78 -2.57 8.07
CA LEU A 126 -2.70 -1.45 8.27
C LEU A 126 -2.32 -0.35 7.28
N THR A 127 -3.25 0.08 6.45
CA THR A 127 -3.09 1.26 5.60
C THR A 127 -4.26 2.20 5.81
N SER A 128 -4.18 3.44 5.34
CA SER A 128 -5.31 4.37 5.44
C SER A 128 -5.56 5.11 4.14
N VAL A 129 -6.72 5.75 4.08
CA VAL A 129 -6.89 6.91 3.20
C VAL A 129 -6.10 8.11 3.74
N ASP A 130 -5.78 9.09 2.88
CA ASP A 130 -5.31 10.38 3.37
C ASP A 130 -6.44 11.11 4.12
N ARG A 131 -6.10 11.67 5.28
CA ARG A 131 -6.99 12.43 6.16
C ARG A 131 -6.47 13.84 6.39
N ASP A 132 -6.41 14.62 5.31
CA ASP A 132 -5.95 16.00 5.38
C ASP A 132 -6.83 16.94 6.22
N ASP A 133 -8.02 16.48 6.63
CA ASP A 133 -8.91 17.15 7.55
C ASP A 133 -8.50 17.00 9.03
N LEU A 134 -7.61 16.06 9.36
CA LEU A 134 -7.11 15.82 10.72
C LEU A 134 -5.80 16.57 11.00
N LYS A 135 -5.62 17.04 12.24
CA LYS A 135 -4.44 17.83 12.65
C LYS A 135 -3.12 17.09 12.46
N ASP A 136 -3.11 15.78 12.72
CA ASP A 136 -1.96 14.88 12.59
C ASP A 136 -2.07 13.95 11.38
N GLY A 137 -3.06 14.15 10.52
CA GLY A 137 -3.28 13.34 9.32
C GLY A 137 -3.70 11.90 9.60
N GLY A 138 -4.16 11.60 10.82
CA GLY A 138 -4.58 10.27 11.24
C GLY A 138 -3.47 9.44 11.92
N ALA A 139 -2.30 10.01 12.18
CA ALA A 139 -1.20 9.31 12.86
C ALA A 139 -1.63 8.72 14.22
N SER A 140 -2.39 9.46 15.04
CA SER A 140 -2.88 8.98 16.34
C SER A 140 -3.80 7.78 16.21
N HIS A 141 -4.53 7.69 15.08
CA HIS A 141 -5.43 6.59 14.82
C HIS A 141 -4.66 5.31 14.43
N PHE A 142 -3.57 5.44 13.66
CA PHE A 142 -2.63 4.34 13.47
C PHE A 142 -2.06 3.86 14.80
N VAL A 143 -1.58 4.76 15.67
CA VAL A 143 -1.06 4.44 17.01
C VAL A 143 -2.09 3.64 17.81
N HIS A 144 -3.34 4.13 17.85
CA HIS A 144 -4.41 3.47 18.59
C HIS A 144 -4.65 2.04 18.09
N CYS A 145 -4.79 1.84 16.77
CA CYS A 145 -4.98 0.52 16.19
C CYS A 145 -3.78 -0.42 16.44
N VAL A 146 -2.55 0.05 16.24
CA VAL A 146 -1.35 -0.78 16.42
C VAL A 146 -1.20 -1.21 17.88
N LYS A 147 -1.31 -0.29 18.85
CA LYS A 147 -1.25 -0.62 20.28
C LYS A 147 -2.27 -1.67 20.68
N LYS A 148 -3.51 -1.52 20.18
CA LYS A 148 -4.61 -2.44 20.45
C LYS A 148 -4.31 -3.84 19.91
N ILE A 149 -3.82 -3.94 18.68
CA ILE A 149 -3.43 -5.23 18.06
C ILE A 149 -2.28 -5.88 18.83
N GLN A 150 -1.23 -5.14 19.15
CA GLN A 150 -0.06 -5.66 19.87
C GLN A 150 -0.38 -6.09 21.31
N THR A 151 -1.35 -5.45 21.95
CA THR A 151 -1.78 -5.79 23.31
C THR A 151 -2.66 -7.04 23.34
N GLU A 152 -3.48 -7.24 22.30
CA GLU A 152 -4.55 -8.25 22.33
C GLU A 152 -4.31 -9.46 21.42
N THR A 153 -3.25 -9.45 20.62
CA THR A 153 -2.96 -10.50 19.63
C THR A 153 -1.45 -10.67 19.44
N ASP A 154 -1.03 -11.86 18.99
CA ASP A 154 0.36 -12.13 18.57
C ASP A 154 0.62 -11.78 17.10
N ALA A 155 -0.29 -11.05 16.45
CA ALA A 155 -0.16 -10.75 15.02
C ALA A 155 0.96 -9.72 14.79
N LYS A 156 1.79 -10.00 13.80
CA LYS A 156 2.82 -9.08 13.30
C LYS A 156 2.17 -7.95 12.50
N VAL A 157 2.69 -6.72 12.62
CA VAL A 157 2.06 -5.51 12.10
C VAL A 157 3.00 -4.75 11.16
N GLU A 158 2.62 -4.63 9.89
CA GLU A 158 3.16 -3.62 8.97
C GLU A 158 2.19 -2.43 8.91
N ILE A 159 2.69 -1.20 8.97
CA ILE A 159 1.89 0.00 8.67
C ILE A 159 2.29 0.57 7.32
N LEU A 160 1.34 0.74 6.39
CA LEU A 160 1.48 1.48 5.15
C LEU A 160 0.85 2.86 5.33
N ILE A 161 1.68 3.85 5.62
CA ILE A 161 1.23 5.18 6.04
C ILE A 161 1.14 6.17 4.88
N PRO A 162 0.26 7.18 4.98
CA PRO A 162 0.29 8.34 4.08
C PRO A 162 1.56 9.18 4.30
N ASP A 163 1.74 10.22 3.49
CA ASP A 163 2.91 11.10 3.61
C ASP A 163 2.79 12.15 4.73
N PHE A 164 1.61 12.30 5.33
CA PHE A 164 1.31 13.35 6.33
C PHE A 164 1.65 14.78 5.84
N ARG A 165 1.32 15.10 4.58
CA ARG A 165 1.54 16.42 3.95
C ARG A 165 1.26 17.60 4.89
N GLY A 166 2.28 18.45 5.08
CA GLY A 166 2.20 19.66 5.89
C GLY A 166 2.20 19.42 7.41
N ARG A 167 2.37 18.17 7.85
CA ARG A 167 2.28 17.78 9.27
C ARG A 167 3.19 16.59 9.63
N LEU A 168 4.25 16.38 8.86
CA LEU A 168 5.21 15.28 9.05
C LEU A 168 5.78 15.23 10.46
N GLU A 169 6.27 16.35 10.99
CA GLU A 169 6.87 16.39 12.34
C GLU A 169 5.85 15.99 13.42
N ARG A 170 4.60 16.48 13.30
CA ARG A 170 3.53 16.08 14.23
C ARG A 170 3.20 14.60 14.12
N ALA A 171 3.14 14.06 12.90
CA ALA A 171 2.86 12.65 12.68
C ALA A 171 3.98 11.75 13.20
N LEU A 172 5.25 12.10 12.94
CA LEU A 172 6.40 11.37 13.47
C LEU A 172 6.42 11.39 15.00
N GLU A 173 6.15 12.53 15.63
CA GLU A 173 6.09 12.63 17.09
C GLU A 173 5.04 11.69 17.69
N VAL A 174 3.87 11.60 17.06
CA VAL A 174 2.80 10.68 17.47
C VAL A 174 3.20 9.22 17.23
N LEU A 175 3.74 8.90 16.05
CA LEU A 175 4.08 7.52 15.68
C LEU A 175 5.20 6.93 16.53
N LYS A 176 6.03 7.74 17.21
CA LYS A 176 7.02 7.26 18.19
C LYS A 176 6.39 6.45 19.32
N GLU A 177 5.10 6.59 19.58
CA GLU A 177 4.40 5.81 20.61
C GLU A 177 4.26 4.31 20.27
N ILE A 178 4.58 3.90 19.05
CA ILE A 178 4.53 2.51 18.59
C ILE A 178 5.81 2.14 17.85
N LYS A 179 6.08 0.83 17.85
CA LYS A 179 7.05 0.23 16.94
C LYS A 179 6.36 -0.92 16.18
N PRO A 180 5.94 -0.73 14.92
CA PRO A 180 5.47 -1.82 14.07
C PRO A 180 6.63 -2.76 13.70
N ASP A 181 6.31 -3.94 13.15
CA ASP A 181 7.33 -4.85 12.61
C ASP A 181 7.90 -4.35 11.28
N VAL A 182 7.14 -3.54 10.52
CA VAL A 182 7.59 -2.85 9.30
C VAL A 182 6.88 -1.50 9.18
N LEU A 183 7.61 -0.43 8.84
CA LEU A 183 7.00 0.82 8.36
C LEU A 183 7.12 0.89 6.84
N ASN A 184 5.99 1.10 6.17
CA ASN A 184 5.90 1.21 4.73
C ASN A 184 5.35 2.58 4.32
N HIS A 185 5.98 3.22 3.35
CA HIS A 185 5.42 4.36 2.63
C HIS A 185 5.79 4.23 1.16
N ASN A 186 4.79 4.14 0.28
CA ASN A 186 5.04 3.98 -1.14
C ASN A 186 5.46 5.30 -1.82
N ILE A 187 6.60 5.24 -2.52
CA ILE A 187 7.04 6.28 -3.44
C ILE A 187 6.22 6.27 -4.75
N GLU A 188 5.58 5.15 -5.08
CA GLU A 188 4.66 4.92 -6.20
C GLU A 188 5.24 5.05 -7.61
N THR A 189 5.97 6.11 -7.92
CA THR A 189 6.49 6.38 -9.27
C THR A 189 7.76 7.25 -9.23
N VAL A 190 8.22 7.70 -10.40
CA VAL A 190 9.43 8.50 -10.59
C VAL A 190 9.15 10.00 -10.43
N PRO A 191 10.12 10.84 -10.01
CA PRO A 191 9.89 12.26 -9.70
C PRO A 191 9.20 13.05 -10.80
N ARG A 192 9.54 12.80 -12.08
CA ARG A 192 8.95 13.45 -13.25
C ARG A 192 7.43 13.25 -13.32
N LEU A 193 6.94 12.09 -12.92
CA LEU A 193 5.52 11.71 -12.99
C LEU A 193 4.72 12.10 -11.74
N TYR A 194 5.35 12.61 -10.67
CA TYR A 194 4.64 12.88 -9.41
C TYR A 194 3.46 13.83 -9.56
N ARG A 195 3.62 14.92 -10.31
CA ARG A 195 2.53 15.90 -10.52
C ARG A 195 1.33 15.29 -11.22
N GLU A 196 1.57 14.33 -12.12
CA GLU A 196 0.52 13.66 -12.90
C GLU A 196 -0.11 12.51 -12.12
N VAL A 197 0.70 11.65 -11.51
CA VAL A 197 0.26 10.38 -10.90
C VAL A 197 -0.07 10.52 -9.41
N LYS A 198 0.61 11.41 -8.68
CA LYS A 198 0.46 11.61 -7.23
C LYS A 198 0.44 13.13 -6.91
N PRO A 199 -0.51 13.92 -7.47
CA PRO A 199 -0.51 15.39 -7.37
C PRO A 199 -0.57 15.94 -5.94
N GLY A 200 -1.10 15.15 -5.01
CA GLY A 200 -1.14 15.51 -3.60
C GLY A 200 0.12 15.15 -2.82
N GLY A 201 1.10 14.47 -3.42
CA GLY A 201 2.34 14.04 -2.78
C GLY A 201 3.57 14.80 -3.28
N ASN A 202 4.70 14.59 -2.62
CA ASN A 202 5.99 15.17 -2.99
C ASN A 202 7.09 14.12 -2.80
N TYR A 203 7.94 13.94 -3.82
CA TYR A 203 8.93 12.85 -3.87
C TYR A 203 9.97 12.98 -2.76
N GLU A 204 10.58 14.15 -2.62
CA GLU A 204 11.57 14.44 -1.57
C GLU A 204 10.97 14.34 -0.17
N HIS A 205 9.72 14.77 0.00
CA HIS A 205 8.99 14.63 1.26
C HIS A 205 8.77 13.16 1.62
N SER A 206 8.39 12.33 0.66
CA SER A 206 8.23 10.88 0.84
C SER A 206 9.56 10.21 1.22
N LEU A 207 10.67 10.59 0.59
CA LEU A 207 12.01 10.11 0.96
C LEU A 207 12.41 10.56 2.36
N THR A 208 12.15 11.84 2.69
CA THR A 208 12.44 12.42 4.01
C THR A 208 11.69 11.67 5.12
N LEU A 209 10.41 11.35 4.92
CA LEU A 209 9.62 10.56 5.86
C LEU A 209 10.27 9.20 6.15
N LEU A 210 10.64 8.46 5.10
CA LEU A 210 11.27 7.14 5.21
C LEU A 210 12.63 7.23 5.92
N LYS A 211 13.46 8.20 5.53
CA LYS A 211 14.76 8.45 6.16
C LYS A 211 14.61 8.77 7.64
N ARG A 212 13.78 9.74 8.00
CA ARG A 212 13.56 10.17 9.39
C ARG A 212 13.03 9.03 10.26
N TRP A 213 12.17 8.17 9.71
CA TRP A 213 11.75 6.97 10.43
C TRP A 213 12.91 6.01 10.70
N SER A 214 13.72 5.71 9.68
CA SER A 214 14.89 4.81 9.81
C SER A 214 15.91 5.30 10.84
N GLU A 215 16.05 6.62 11.00
CA GLU A 215 16.94 7.23 12.00
C GLU A 215 16.38 7.09 13.43
N ILE A 216 15.05 7.12 13.59
CA ILE A 216 14.39 6.94 14.89
C ILE A 216 14.38 5.47 15.31
N TYR A 217 14.11 4.56 14.37
CA TYR A 217 14.01 3.12 14.61
C TYR A 217 14.87 2.31 13.63
N PRO A 218 16.20 2.23 13.84
CA PRO A 218 17.11 1.48 12.96
C PRO A 218 16.79 -0.01 12.87
N ASP A 219 16.14 -0.56 13.90
CA ASP A 219 15.74 -1.97 13.99
C ASP A 219 14.28 -2.21 13.56
N CYS A 220 13.61 -1.19 13.01
CA CYS A 220 12.31 -1.31 12.35
C CYS A 220 12.49 -1.05 10.85
N PRO A 221 12.42 -2.09 9.99
CA PRO A 221 12.69 -1.91 8.57
C PRO A 221 11.68 -0.97 7.92
N THR A 222 12.22 -0.09 7.08
CA THR A 222 11.44 0.74 6.19
C THR A 222 11.22 0.04 4.85
N LYS A 223 10.04 0.22 4.29
CA LYS A 223 9.62 -0.35 3.03
C LYS A 223 9.03 0.72 2.12
N SER A 224 9.22 0.57 0.82
CA SER A 224 8.52 1.35 -0.18
C SER A 224 8.04 0.49 -1.34
N GLY A 225 7.22 1.06 -2.21
CA GLY A 225 6.65 0.39 -3.37
C GLY A 225 6.61 1.30 -4.59
N LEU A 226 6.82 0.70 -5.75
CA LEU A 226 6.74 1.31 -7.07
C LEU A 226 5.74 0.59 -7.97
N MET A 227 5.01 1.37 -8.74
CA MET A 227 4.22 0.90 -9.87
C MET A 227 4.95 1.23 -11.17
N VAL A 228 5.15 0.23 -12.02
CA VAL A 228 5.70 0.39 -13.37
C VAL A 228 4.59 0.30 -14.42
N GLY A 229 4.76 0.99 -15.55
CA GLY A 229 3.76 1.11 -16.60
C GLY A 229 2.95 2.41 -16.57
N LEU A 230 3.43 3.43 -15.85
CA LEU A 230 2.84 4.76 -15.76
C LEU A 230 3.49 5.77 -16.73
N GLY A 231 4.56 5.39 -17.43
CA GLY A 231 5.26 6.25 -18.40
C GLY A 231 6.70 6.55 -18.00
N GLU A 232 7.18 5.88 -16.97
CA GLU A 232 8.57 5.87 -16.54
C GLU A 232 9.46 5.00 -17.45
N THR A 233 10.74 5.32 -17.48
CA THR A 233 11.80 4.51 -18.11
C THR A 233 12.43 3.55 -17.09
N ASP A 234 13.18 2.56 -17.58
CA ASP A 234 13.90 1.62 -16.70
C ASP A 234 15.00 2.33 -15.92
N GLU A 235 15.67 3.29 -16.55
CA GLU A 235 16.71 4.11 -15.94
C GLU A 235 16.16 4.97 -14.79
N GLU A 236 14.97 5.56 -14.97
CA GLU A 236 14.32 6.32 -13.89
C GLU A 236 13.92 5.40 -12.73
N ILE A 237 13.45 4.16 -12.99
CA ILE A 237 13.17 3.19 -11.91
C ILE A 237 14.45 2.84 -11.14
N ILE A 238 15.55 2.57 -11.84
CA ILE A 238 16.84 2.30 -11.21
C ILE A 238 17.30 3.50 -10.37
N GLN A 239 17.07 4.73 -10.85
CA GLN A 239 17.39 5.93 -10.07
C GLN A 239 16.55 6.00 -8.78
N VAL A 240 15.25 5.72 -8.84
CA VAL A 240 14.43 5.69 -7.62
C VAL A 240 14.91 4.61 -6.64
N LEU A 241 15.36 3.45 -7.12
CA LEU A 241 15.94 2.42 -6.25
C LEU A 241 17.19 2.92 -5.53
N LYS A 242 18.05 3.68 -6.20
CA LYS A 242 19.22 4.33 -5.59
C LYS A 242 18.80 5.36 -4.55
N ASP A 243 17.82 6.21 -4.86
CA ASP A 243 17.34 7.24 -3.95
C ASP A 243 16.72 6.64 -2.69
N LEU A 244 15.93 5.57 -2.84
CA LEU A 244 15.35 4.81 -1.72
C LEU A 244 16.46 4.24 -0.82
N ARG A 245 17.49 3.61 -1.40
CA ARG A 245 18.63 3.11 -0.61
C ARG A 245 19.43 4.20 0.07
N ALA A 246 19.68 5.32 -0.61
CA ALA A 246 20.35 6.48 -0.01
C ALA A 246 19.56 7.08 1.17
N ASN A 247 18.27 6.77 1.28
CA ASN A 247 17.40 7.13 2.39
C ASN A 247 17.07 5.93 3.31
N ASN A 248 17.96 4.94 3.35
CA ASN A 248 17.92 3.77 4.23
C ASN A 248 16.65 2.91 4.11
N VAL A 249 16.00 2.90 2.95
CA VAL A 249 14.85 2.02 2.71
C VAL A 249 15.30 0.58 2.55
N GLN A 250 14.85 -0.31 3.44
CA GLN A 250 15.35 -1.68 3.54
C GLN A 250 14.67 -2.66 2.60
N MET A 251 13.40 -2.43 2.27
CA MET A 251 12.59 -3.31 1.44
C MET A 251 11.92 -2.54 0.30
N VAL A 252 11.77 -3.18 -0.85
CA VAL A 252 11.04 -2.60 -1.98
C VAL A 252 10.11 -3.58 -2.67
N THR A 253 8.95 -3.10 -3.10
CA THR A 253 8.06 -3.81 -4.00
C THR A 253 7.98 -3.12 -5.36
N ILE A 254 7.99 -3.87 -6.45
CA ILE A 254 7.86 -3.34 -7.80
C ILE A 254 6.79 -4.13 -8.55
N GLY A 255 5.67 -3.48 -8.84
CA GLY A 255 4.48 -4.11 -9.43
C GLY A 255 4.01 -3.44 -10.70
N GLN A 256 3.30 -4.17 -11.57
CA GLN A 256 2.68 -3.57 -12.74
C GLN A 256 1.48 -2.70 -12.32
N TYR A 257 1.46 -1.47 -12.83
CA TYR A 257 0.28 -0.62 -12.77
C TYR A 257 -0.83 -1.23 -13.62
N LEU A 258 -2.01 -1.41 -13.00
CA LEU A 258 -3.21 -1.87 -13.67
C LEU A 258 -4.30 -0.82 -13.43
N ALA A 259 -4.65 -0.08 -14.48
CA ALA A 259 -5.68 0.95 -14.39
C ALA A 259 -7.01 0.38 -13.88
N PRO A 260 -7.56 0.88 -12.76
CA PRO A 260 -8.82 0.38 -12.20
C PRO A 260 -10.02 0.60 -13.13
N SER A 261 -10.03 1.70 -13.88
CA SER A 261 -11.09 2.02 -14.83
C SER A 261 -10.60 2.93 -15.96
N LYS A 262 -11.51 3.29 -16.88
CA LYS A 262 -11.21 4.23 -17.98
C LYS A 262 -10.97 5.68 -17.57
N TYR A 263 -11.23 6.01 -16.31
CA TYR A 263 -11.10 7.37 -15.77
C TYR A 263 -9.83 7.53 -14.91
N HIS A 264 -9.01 6.49 -14.83
CA HIS A 264 -7.72 6.52 -14.14
C HIS A 264 -6.60 6.74 -15.14
N HIS A 265 -5.41 7.01 -14.61
CA HIS A 265 -4.18 7.12 -15.39
C HIS A 265 -4.08 5.96 -16.41
N PRO A 266 -3.70 6.22 -17.65
CA PRO A 266 -3.52 5.17 -18.65
C PRO A 266 -2.33 4.25 -18.30
N VAL A 267 -2.39 3.01 -18.79
CA VAL A 267 -1.21 2.14 -18.78
C VAL A 267 -0.37 2.50 -20.00
N GLN A 268 0.84 3.00 -19.77
CA GLN A 268 1.77 3.45 -20.81
C GLN A 268 2.67 2.31 -21.33
N ARG A 269 2.92 1.29 -20.50
CA ARG A 269 3.61 0.06 -20.92
C ARG A 269 3.27 -1.13 -20.02
N TYR A 270 3.36 -2.33 -20.58
CA TYR A 270 3.38 -3.57 -19.81
C TYR A 270 4.82 -4.07 -19.73
N VAL A 271 5.39 -4.05 -18.53
CA VAL A 271 6.79 -4.42 -18.32
C VAL A 271 6.96 -5.93 -18.41
N ASP A 272 7.93 -6.38 -19.20
CA ASP A 272 8.19 -7.80 -19.38
C ASP A 272 8.69 -8.48 -18.10
N PRO A 273 8.37 -9.78 -17.89
CA PRO A 273 8.82 -10.54 -16.72
C PRO A 273 10.33 -10.49 -16.50
N ASP A 274 11.14 -10.48 -17.55
CA ASP A 274 12.61 -10.41 -17.43
C ASP A 274 13.09 -9.03 -16.96
N THR A 275 12.37 -7.96 -17.26
CA THR A 275 12.66 -6.63 -16.71
C THR A 275 12.36 -6.57 -15.21
N PHE A 276 11.28 -7.21 -14.74
CA PHE A 276 11.05 -7.35 -13.30
C PHE A 276 12.19 -8.11 -12.59
N LYS A 277 12.75 -9.15 -13.22
CA LYS A 277 13.94 -9.86 -12.69
C LYS A 277 15.16 -8.93 -12.62
N LYS A 278 15.39 -8.12 -13.65
CA LYS A 278 16.47 -7.11 -13.65
C LYS A 278 16.31 -6.11 -12.51
N TYR A 279 15.09 -5.63 -12.25
CA TYR A 279 14.87 -4.73 -11.11
C TYR A 279 15.18 -5.39 -9.77
N ALA A 280 14.77 -6.65 -9.57
CA ALA A 280 15.08 -7.39 -8.34
C ALA A 280 16.58 -7.60 -8.15
N GLN A 281 17.29 -7.95 -9.22
CA GLN A 281 18.74 -8.09 -9.21
C GLN A 281 19.43 -6.76 -8.89
N THR A 282 19.00 -5.67 -9.52
CA THR A 282 19.53 -4.33 -9.25
C THR A 282 19.28 -3.92 -7.80
N ALA A 283 18.07 -4.15 -7.26
CA ALA A 283 17.78 -3.87 -5.86
C ALA A 283 18.68 -4.68 -4.91
N LYS A 284 18.93 -5.96 -5.21
CA LYS A 284 19.86 -6.78 -4.44
C LYS A 284 21.29 -6.21 -4.47
N GLU A 285 21.77 -5.80 -5.65
CA GLU A 285 23.10 -5.18 -5.82
C GLU A 285 23.23 -3.84 -5.09
N LEU A 286 22.14 -3.08 -4.98
CA LEU A 286 22.07 -1.84 -4.19
C LEU A 286 21.91 -2.10 -2.67
N GLY A 287 21.86 -3.36 -2.23
CA GLY A 287 21.81 -3.74 -0.83
C GLY A 287 20.44 -3.57 -0.18
N PHE A 288 19.34 -3.72 -0.92
CA PHE A 288 18.03 -3.95 -0.28
C PHE A 288 18.04 -5.33 0.39
N SER A 289 17.55 -5.41 1.64
CA SER A 289 17.33 -6.67 2.34
C SER A 289 16.34 -7.60 1.61
N SER A 290 15.35 -7.00 0.94
CA SER A 290 14.33 -7.75 0.19
C SER A 290 13.75 -6.92 -0.96
N CYS A 291 13.56 -7.56 -2.11
CA CYS A 291 12.87 -6.99 -3.26
C CYS A 291 11.85 -7.97 -3.84
N ALA A 292 10.56 -7.66 -3.68
CA ALA A 292 9.49 -8.37 -4.37
C ALA A 292 9.18 -7.66 -5.69
N SER A 293 9.49 -8.27 -6.83
CA SER A 293 9.35 -7.65 -8.16
C SER A 293 8.60 -8.57 -9.11
N GLY A 294 7.52 -8.08 -9.71
CA GLY A 294 6.70 -8.86 -10.63
C GLY A 294 5.34 -8.22 -10.92
N ALA A 295 4.72 -8.63 -12.03
CA ALA A 295 3.51 -7.98 -12.52
C ALA A 295 2.33 -7.93 -11.53
N LEU A 296 2.15 -8.97 -10.71
CA LEU A 296 1.06 -9.05 -9.73
C LEU A 296 1.47 -8.67 -8.30
N ILE A 297 2.71 -8.22 -8.11
CA ILE A 297 3.18 -7.72 -6.82
C ILE A 297 2.40 -6.46 -6.44
N ARG A 298 2.06 -6.38 -5.16
CA ARG A 298 1.44 -5.23 -4.48
C ARG A 298 2.24 -4.95 -3.22
N SER A 299 2.15 -3.74 -2.67
CA SER A 299 2.91 -3.37 -1.46
C SER A 299 2.69 -4.34 -0.28
N SER A 300 1.47 -4.88 -0.12
CA SER A 300 1.18 -5.86 0.93
C SER A 300 1.38 -7.33 0.52
N TYR A 301 1.70 -7.61 -0.75
CA TYR A 301 1.99 -8.97 -1.21
C TYR A 301 3.42 -9.35 -0.82
N GLY A 302 3.60 -10.53 -0.21
CA GLY A 302 4.91 -10.96 0.28
C GLY A 302 5.37 -10.25 1.57
N ALA A 303 4.57 -9.34 2.15
CA ALA A 303 4.98 -8.49 3.27
C ALA A 303 5.54 -9.27 4.47
N ALA A 304 4.90 -10.39 4.83
CA ALA A 304 5.36 -11.23 5.93
C ALA A 304 6.69 -11.92 5.62
N GLU A 305 6.91 -12.36 4.38
CA GLU A 305 8.18 -12.94 3.94
C GLU A 305 9.29 -11.90 4.00
N GLN A 306 9.07 -10.70 3.46
CA GLN A 306 10.07 -9.63 3.49
C GLN A 306 10.45 -9.25 4.93
N ALA A 307 9.47 -9.12 5.83
CA ALA A 307 9.70 -8.86 7.25
C ALA A 307 10.54 -9.96 7.91
N SER A 308 10.29 -11.23 7.56
CA SER A 308 11.05 -12.36 8.07
C SER A 308 12.50 -12.36 7.56
N GLU A 309 12.71 -12.06 6.27
CA GLU A 309 14.05 -11.99 5.65
C GLU A 309 14.93 -10.94 6.34
N PHE A 310 14.39 -9.74 6.61
CA PHE A 310 15.13 -8.69 7.30
C PHE A 310 15.50 -9.06 8.74
N ASN A 311 14.54 -9.62 9.50
CA ASN A 311 14.82 -10.06 10.87
C ASN A 311 15.90 -11.16 10.91
N GLN A 312 15.93 -12.05 9.91
CA GLN A 312 16.98 -13.05 9.80
C GLN A 312 18.35 -12.39 9.58
N LEU A 313 18.45 -11.44 8.64
CA LEU A 313 19.69 -10.71 8.38
C LEU A 313 20.19 -9.94 9.61
N LEU A 314 19.27 -9.35 10.40
CA LEU A 314 19.61 -8.67 11.66
C LEU A 314 20.16 -9.65 12.68
N ASN A 315 19.52 -10.80 12.85
CA ASN A 315 19.96 -11.85 13.77
C ASN A 315 21.30 -12.45 13.37
N ASP A 316 21.60 -12.49 12.07
CA ASP A 316 22.87 -12.96 11.51
C ASP A 316 24.01 -11.92 11.63
N GLY A 317 23.73 -10.74 12.23
CA GLY A 317 24.72 -9.70 12.49
C GLY A 317 25.22 -8.98 11.23
N GLN A 318 24.47 -9.05 10.12
CA GLN A 318 24.82 -8.30 8.92
C GLN A 318 24.56 -6.81 9.14
N ASN A 319 25.46 -5.96 8.65
CA ASN A 319 25.23 -4.52 8.58
C ASN A 319 24.27 -4.24 7.41
N ILE A 320 23.00 -3.93 7.73
CA ILE A 320 21.90 -3.71 6.78
C ILE A 320 21.44 -2.25 6.79
#